data_AF-A0A6L7S284-F1
#
_entry.id   AF-A0A6L7S284-F1
#
_cell.length_a   1.000
_cell.length_b   1.000
_cell.length_c   1.000
_cell.angle_alpha   90.00
_cell.angle_beta   90.00
_cell.angle_gamma   90.00
#
_symmetry.space_group_name_H-M   'P 1'
#
loop_
_entity.id
_entity.type
_entity.pdbx_description
1 polymer ?
#
loop_
_entity_poly.entity_id
_entity_poly.type
_entity_poly.pdbx_seq_one_letter_code
_entity_poly.pdbx_strand_id
1 'polypeptide(L)'
;AGIHVPACKPYVYATKIAEKLKKTPEEQAKYDALQKNQELKEFHAKHAGGKQFSASDFDKAKAILGACFTKLEVTLEAREWIMGDKFTLADISWIPLYFVIFGCGFSFDKYPNVRRWAAAHEARQSYEEGILKWCPDFSKV
;
A
#
# COMPACT_ATOMS: atom_id res chain seq x y z
N ALA A 1 11.61 -3.42 -10.14
CA ALA A 1 11.66 -3.89 -8.73
C ALA A 1 10.27 -3.74 -8.11
N GLY A 2 9.85 -4.68 -7.26
CA GLY A 2 8.56 -4.60 -6.57
C GLY A 2 8.57 -3.48 -5.52
N ILE A 3 7.54 -2.63 -5.51
CA ILE A 3 7.47 -1.48 -4.57
C ILE A 3 6.98 -1.87 -3.17
N HIS A 4 6.58 -3.13 -2.99
CA HIS A 4 5.91 -3.60 -1.79
C HIS A 4 6.77 -3.46 -0.53
N VAL A 5 7.97 -4.04 -0.52
CA VAL A 5 8.88 -3.96 0.64
C VAL A 5 9.60 -2.60 0.77
N PRO A 6 10.06 -1.93 -0.31
CA PRO A 6 10.76 -0.65 -0.15
C PRO A 6 9.83 0.54 0.09
N ALA A 7 8.53 0.44 -0.20
CA ALA A 7 7.62 1.60 -0.11
C ALA A 7 6.29 1.29 0.58
N CYS A 8 5.53 0.29 0.12
CA CYS A 8 4.19 0.05 0.67
C CYS A 8 4.23 -0.39 2.14
N LYS A 9 5.05 -1.39 2.48
CA LYS A 9 5.14 -1.92 3.85
C LYS A 9 5.67 -0.86 4.83
N PRO A 10 6.78 -0.15 4.57
CA PRO A 10 7.26 0.87 5.51
C PRO A 10 6.25 1.98 5.73
N TYR A 11 5.56 2.45 4.67
CA TYR A 11 4.53 3.48 4.80
C TYR A 11 3.37 2.99 5.69
N VAL A 12 2.81 1.82 5.38
CA VAL A 12 1.67 1.23 6.12
C VAL A 12 2.03 0.92 7.58
N TYR A 13 3.25 0.41 7.83
CA TYR A 13 3.70 0.16 9.19
C TYR A 13 3.89 1.45 9.98
N ALA A 14 4.56 2.44 9.40
CA ALA A 14 4.80 3.71 10.07
C ALA A 14 3.51 4.47 10.41
N THR A 15 2.44 4.34 9.61
CA THR A 15 1.21 5.12 9.80
C THR A 15 0.09 4.39 10.55
N LYS A 16 0.06 3.04 10.50
CA LYS A 16 -1.07 2.27 11.07
C LYS A 16 -0.65 1.02 11.83
N ILE A 17 0.21 0.18 11.24
CA ILE A 17 0.38 -1.20 11.75
C ILE A 17 1.38 -1.29 12.91
N ALA A 18 2.43 -0.47 12.94
CA ALA A 18 3.51 -0.61 13.93
C ALA A 18 3.04 -0.45 15.38
N GLU A 19 2.02 0.37 15.63
CA GLU A 19 1.43 0.56 16.96
C GLU A 19 0.58 -0.62 17.41
N LYS A 20 -0.13 -1.24 16.45
CA LYS A 20 -1.10 -2.31 16.68
C LYS A 20 -0.47 -3.71 16.74
N LEU A 21 0.61 -3.92 16.00
CA LEU A 21 1.20 -5.24 15.82
C LEU A 21 2.52 -5.37 16.57
N LYS A 22 2.48 -5.63 17.88
CA LYS A 22 3.70 -5.93 18.68
C LYS A 22 3.85 -7.44 18.83
N LYS A 23 4.86 -8.02 18.16
CA LYS A 23 5.15 -9.46 18.30
C LYS A 23 5.75 -9.78 19.66
N THR A 24 5.36 -10.90 20.24
CA THR A 24 6.07 -11.47 21.38
C THR A 24 7.45 -12.00 20.95
N PRO A 25 8.40 -12.21 21.89
CA PRO A 25 9.67 -12.85 21.57
C PRO A 25 9.50 -14.23 20.91
N GLU A 26 8.51 -15.02 21.32
CA GLU A 26 8.22 -16.35 20.76
C GLU A 26 7.70 -16.24 19.32
N GLU A 27 6.81 -15.28 19.05
CA GLU A 27 6.31 -15.00 17.70
C GLU A 27 7.43 -14.51 16.77
N GLN A 28 8.32 -13.67 17.29
CA GLN A 28 9.48 -13.19 16.53
C GLN A 28 10.44 -14.36 16.21
N ALA A 29 10.78 -15.19 17.19
CA ALA A 29 11.62 -16.37 16.96
C ALA A 29 11.00 -17.35 15.95
N LYS A 30 9.68 -17.57 16.04
CA LYS A 30 8.94 -18.40 15.08
C LYS A 30 8.95 -17.79 13.68
N TYR A 31 8.78 -16.46 13.56
CA TYR A 31 8.87 -15.75 12.28
C TYR A 31 10.27 -15.93 11.65
N ASP A 32 11.32 -15.73 12.43
CA ASP A 32 12.71 -15.80 11.94
C ASP A 32 13.12 -17.21 11.51
N ALA A 33 12.57 -18.25 12.16
CA ALA A 33 12.77 -19.65 11.80
C ALA A 33 12.04 -20.04 10.50
N LEU A 34 10.82 -19.52 10.29
CA LEU A 34 9.97 -19.91 9.15
C LEU A 34 10.19 -19.06 7.90
N GLN A 35 10.52 -17.78 8.06
CA GLN A 35 10.72 -16.89 6.93
C GLN A 35 12.02 -17.27 6.19
N LYS A 36 11.96 -17.38 4.86
CA LYS A 36 13.14 -17.66 4.02
C LYS A 36 13.57 -16.44 3.21
N ASN A 37 12.69 -15.47 3.01
CA ASN A 37 13.01 -14.24 2.31
C ASN A 37 13.79 -13.29 3.22
N GLN A 38 15.04 -13.04 2.86
CA GLN A 38 15.96 -12.19 3.62
C GLN A 38 15.50 -10.72 3.67
N GLU A 39 14.95 -10.18 2.58
CA GLU A 39 14.41 -8.82 2.52
C GLU A 39 13.25 -8.63 3.52
N LEU A 40 12.40 -9.66 3.66
CA LEU A 40 11.32 -9.65 4.64
C LEU A 40 11.84 -9.76 6.07
N LYS A 41 12.88 -10.57 6.34
CA LYS A 41 13.51 -10.62 7.67
C LYS A 41 14.08 -9.27 8.07
N GLU A 42 14.84 -8.64 7.18
CA GLU A 42 15.44 -7.32 7.41
C GLU A 42 14.36 -6.26 7.66
N PHE A 43 13.28 -6.26 6.88
CA PHE A 43 12.16 -5.37 7.11
C PHE A 43 11.53 -5.57 8.50
N HIS A 44 11.22 -6.81 8.88
CA HIS A 44 10.55 -7.08 10.16
C HIS A 44 11.48 -6.89 11.37
N ALA A 45 12.79 -7.10 11.22
CA ALA A 45 13.76 -6.81 12.26
C ALA A 45 13.80 -5.32 12.66
N LYS A 46 13.45 -4.40 11.74
CA LYS A 46 13.30 -2.96 12.04
C LYS A 46 12.14 -2.67 13.00
N HIS A 47 11.17 -3.58 13.11
CA HIS A 47 10.00 -3.45 13.99
C HIS A 47 10.07 -4.36 15.24
N ALA A 48 10.99 -5.33 15.25
CA ALA A 48 11.14 -6.30 16.32
C ALA A 48 11.31 -5.64 17.71
N GLY A 49 10.64 -6.22 18.72
CA GLY A 49 10.66 -5.68 20.09
C GLY A 49 9.93 -4.35 20.26
N GLY A 50 9.05 -3.98 19.33
CA GLY A 50 8.29 -2.73 19.38
C GLY A 50 9.05 -1.50 18.87
N LYS A 51 10.18 -1.72 18.17
CA LYS A 51 10.91 -0.65 17.49
C LYS A 51 10.02 0.01 16.42
N GLN A 52 10.20 1.31 16.24
CA GLN A 52 9.53 2.06 15.17
C GLN A 52 10.44 2.22 13.96
N PHE A 53 9.84 2.35 12.78
CA PHE A 53 10.57 2.69 11.58
C PHE A 53 11.19 4.08 11.72
N SER A 54 12.39 4.26 11.16
CA SER A 54 13.05 5.57 11.18
C SER A 54 12.29 6.56 10.28
N ALA A 55 12.41 7.86 10.58
CA ALA A 55 11.90 8.91 9.70
C ALA A 55 12.48 8.78 8.28
N SER A 56 13.75 8.36 8.15
CA SER A 56 14.40 8.11 6.86
C SER A 56 13.73 6.98 6.06
N ASP A 57 13.29 5.89 6.71
CA ASP A 57 12.57 4.81 6.02
C ASP A 57 11.20 5.28 5.52
N PHE A 58 10.49 6.06 6.34
CA PHE A 58 9.19 6.64 5.97
C PHE A 58 9.30 7.62 4.80
N ASP A 59 10.27 8.53 4.84
CA ASP A 59 10.48 9.53 3.78
C ASP A 59 10.85 8.87 2.45
N LYS A 60 11.72 7.84 2.47
CA LYS A 60 12.05 7.05 1.28
C LYS A 60 10.82 6.35 0.71
N ALA A 61 10.02 5.72 1.57
CA ALA A 61 8.79 5.07 1.14
C ALA A 61 7.80 6.06 0.53
N LYS A 62 7.60 7.22 1.17
CA LYS A 62 6.75 8.30 0.66
C LYS A 62 7.23 8.84 -0.69
N ALA A 63 8.55 8.98 -0.88
CA ALA A 63 9.14 9.42 -2.15
C ALA A 63 8.89 8.40 -3.27
N ILE A 64 9.09 7.09 -3.00
CA ILE A 64 8.83 6.02 -3.98
C ILE A 64 7.35 5.96 -4.34
N LEU A 65 6.45 5.98 -3.35
CA LEU A 65 5.00 6.03 -3.59
C LEU A 65 4.62 7.26 -4.42
N GLY A 66 5.15 8.44 -4.08
CA GLY A 66 4.96 9.66 -4.83
C GLY A 66 5.38 9.53 -6.29
N ALA A 67 6.56 8.97 -6.56
CA ALA A 67 7.03 8.74 -7.93
C ALA A 67 6.13 7.76 -8.70
N CYS A 68 5.68 6.68 -8.04
CA CYS A 68 4.75 5.71 -8.62
C CYS A 68 3.40 6.33 -8.98
N PHE A 69 2.78 7.09 -8.07
CA PHE A 69 1.51 7.74 -8.33
C PHE A 69 1.61 8.89 -9.31
N THR A 70 2.73 9.62 -9.35
CA THR A 70 2.99 10.58 -10.43
C THR A 70 3.05 9.89 -11.79
N LYS A 71 3.69 8.73 -11.88
CA LYS A 71 3.70 7.96 -13.13
C LYS A 71 2.31 7.45 -13.50
N LEU A 72 1.54 6.97 -12.53
CA LEU A 72 0.16 6.53 -12.75
C LEU A 72 -0.75 7.68 -13.21
N GLU A 73 -0.61 8.85 -12.58
CA GLU A 73 -1.35 10.07 -12.93
C GLU A 73 -1.15 10.46 -14.40
N VAL A 74 0.11 10.48 -14.86
CA VAL A 74 0.46 10.75 -16.27
C VAL A 74 -0.03 9.61 -17.17
N THR A 75 0.06 8.36 -16.73
CA THR A 75 -0.38 7.20 -17.51
C THR A 75 -1.89 7.24 -17.77
N LEU A 76 -2.67 7.75 -16.82
CA LEU A 76 -4.13 7.89 -16.90
C LEU A 76 -4.57 9.15 -17.65
N GLU A 77 -3.65 10.01 -18.08
CA GLU A 77 -3.98 11.18 -18.89
C GLU A 77 -4.63 10.75 -20.21
N ALA A 78 -5.82 11.29 -20.47
CA ALA A 78 -6.66 10.93 -21.62
C ALA A 78 -7.01 9.43 -21.74
N ARG A 79 -6.96 8.66 -20.64
CA ARG A 79 -7.36 7.24 -20.62
C ARG A 79 -8.37 6.96 -19.52
N GLU A 80 -9.36 6.12 -19.82
CA GLU A 80 -10.34 5.71 -18.82
C GLU A 80 -9.72 4.79 -17.75
N TRP A 81 -8.89 3.84 -18.20
CA TRP A 81 -8.21 2.81 -17.42
C TRP A 81 -6.70 2.83 -17.70
N ILE A 82 -5.91 2.09 -16.91
CA ILE A 82 -4.44 2.15 -16.99
C ILE A 82 -3.91 1.82 -18.39
N MET A 83 -4.56 0.89 -19.09
CA MET A 83 -4.16 0.41 -20.42
C MET A 83 -4.99 1.02 -21.57
N GLY A 84 -5.67 2.14 -21.35
CA GLY A 84 -6.53 2.80 -22.35
C GLY A 84 -8.00 2.72 -21.96
N ASP A 85 -8.87 2.34 -22.89
CA ASP A 85 -10.33 2.40 -22.68
C ASP A 85 -10.92 1.11 -22.12
N LYS A 86 -10.09 0.09 -21.91
CA LYS A 86 -10.52 -1.21 -21.37
C LYS A 86 -9.98 -1.41 -19.97
N PHE A 87 -10.86 -1.85 -19.09
CA PHE A 87 -10.47 -2.34 -17.77
C PHE A 87 -9.63 -3.61 -17.89
N THR A 88 -8.49 -3.67 -17.18
CA THR A 88 -7.54 -4.78 -17.28
C THR A 88 -7.00 -5.22 -15.92
N LEU A 89 -6.15 -6.26 -15.95
CA LEU A 89 -5.38 -6.70 -14.77
C LEU A 89 -4.51 -5.59 -14.18
N ALA A 90 -4.10 -4.59 -14.97
CA ALA A 90 -3.34 -3.47 -14.45
C ALA A 90 -4.16 -2.70 -13.40
N ASP A 91 -5.44 -2.43 -13.69
CA ASP A 91 -6.35 -1.72 -12.80
C ASP A 91 -6.64 -2.53 -11.54
N ILE A 92 -6.95 -3.83 -11.71
CA ILE A 92 -7.18 -4.78 -10.62
C ILE A 92 -5.98 -4.86 -9.67
N SER A 93 -4.76 -4.80 -10.21
CA SER A 93 -3.53 -4.92 -9.40
C SER A 93 -3.21 -3.65 -8.60
N TRP A 94 -3.65 -2.48 -9.07
CA TRP A 94 -3.33 -1.20 -8.44
C TRP A 94 -4.41 -0.70 -7.49
N ILE A 95 -5.69 -1.05 -7.71
CA ILE A 95 -6.78 -0.51 -6.91
C ILE A 95 -6.70 -0.86 -5.41
N PRO A 96 -6.30 -2.09 -4.99
CA PRO A 96 -6.17 -2.40 -3.56
C PRO A 96 -5.01 -1.61 -2.94
N LEU A 97 -3.94 -1.34 -3.72
CA LEU A 97 -2.84 -0.52 -3.26
C LEU A 97 -3.27 0.93 -3.02
N TYR A 98 -4.05 1.51 -3.95
CA TYR A 98 -4.63 2.84 -3.75
C TYR A 98 -5.47 2.89 -2.47
N PHE A 99 -6.40 1.94 -2.30
CA PHE A 99 -7.29 1.88 -1.13
C PHE A 99 -6.53 1.86 0.20
N VAL A 100 -5.52 0.99 0.31
CA VAL A 100 -4.68 0.87 1.52
C VAL A 100 -3.88 2.15 1.77
N ILE A 101 -3.22 2.69 0.75
CA ILE A 101 -2.35 3.86 0.89
C ILE A 101 -3.17 5.13 1.20
N PHE A 102 -4.36 5.25 0.62
CA PHE A 102 -5.32 6.30 0.96
C PHE A 102 -5.79 6.19 2.42
N GLY A 103 -6.20 4.99 2.87
CA GLY A 103 -6.59 4.77 4.27
C GLY A 103 -5.45 4.99 5.28
N CYS A 104 -4.20 4.85 4.85
CA CYS A 104 -3.02 5.21 5.62
C CYS A 104 -2.72 6.72 5.67
N GLY A 105 -3.53 7.57 5.02
CA GLY A 105 -3.43 9.03 5.07
C GLY A 105 -2.54 9.66 3.99
N PHE A 106 -2.21 8.95 2.92
CA PHE A 106 -1.48 9.54 1.81
C PHE A 106 -2.40 10.51 1.04
N SER A 107 -2.01 11.78 0.90
CA SER A 107 -2.79 12.75 0.12
C SER A 107 -2.66 12.47 -1.38
N PHE A 108 -3.80 12.34 -2.05
CA PHE A 108 -3.92 12.24 -3.51
C PHE A 108 -4.38 13.55 -4.15
N ASP A 109 -4.26 14.68 -3.47
CA ASP A 109 -4.81 15.96 -3.95
C ASP A 109 -4.22 16.44 -5.27
N LYS A 110 -2.94 16.13 -5.48
CA LYS A 110 -2.20 16.40 -6.71
C LYS A 110 -2.40 15.36 -7.83
N TYR A 111 -3.25 14.36 -7.63
CA TYR A 111 -3.45 13.24 -8.56
C TYR A 111 -4.93 13.11 -8.99
N PRO A 112 -5.47 14.11 -9.71
CA PRO A 112 -6.87 14.09 -10.13
C PRO A 112 -7.24 12.91 -11.04
N ASN A 113 -6.36 12.48 -11.96
CA ASN A 113 -6.64 11.33 -12.82
C ASN A 113 -6.67 10.02 -12.02
N VAL A 114 -5.78 9.86 -11.03
CA VAL A 114 -5.82 8.72 -10.10
C VAL A 114 -7.10 8.72 -9.27
N ARG A 115 -7.54 9.87 -8.75
CA ARG A 115 -8.81 9.96 -7.99
C ARG A 115 -10.02 9.63 -8.85
N ARG A 116 -10.07 10.12 -10.10
CA ARG A 116 -11.10 9.76 -11.08
C ARG A 116 -11.12 8.25 -11.32
N TRP A 117 -9.96 7.65 -11.55
CA TRP A 117 -9.80 6.22 -11.77
C TRP A 117 -10.22 5.38 -10.55
N ALA A 118 -9.93 5.83 -9.33
CA ALA A 118 -10.38 5.19 -8.10
C ALA A 118 -11.90 5.27 -7.94
N ALA A 119 -12.51 6.43 -8.17
CA ALA A 119 -13.96 6.58 -8.13
C ALA A 119 -14.67 5.67 -9.16
N ALA A 120 -14.07 5.49 -10.34
CA ALA A 120 -14.58 4.55 -11.34
C ALA A 120 -14.52 3.08 -10.88
N HIS A 121 -13.59 2.72 -9.99
CA HIS A 121 -13.61 1.41 -9.33
C HIS A 121 -14.69 1.32 -8.27
N GLU A 122 -14.79 2.33 -7.39
CA GLU A 122 -15.76 2.38 -6.28
C GLU A 122 -17.21 2.24 -6.78
N ALA A 123 -17.51 2.73 -7.99
CA ALA A 123 -18.83 2.59 -8.62
C ALA A 123 -19.17 1.15 -9.09
N ARG A 124 -18.23 0.19 -9.02
CA ARG A 124 -18.42 -1.16 -9.56
C ARG A 124 -18.77 -2.15 -8.46
N GLN A 125 -19.72 -3.04 -8.74
CA GLN A 125 -20.09 -4.14 -7.82
C GLN A 125 -18.89 -5.01 -7.43
N SER A 126 -17.93 -5.20 -8.35
CA SER A 126 -16.71 -5.97 -8.05
C SER A 126 -15.82 -5.32 -6.98
N TYR A 127 -15.88 -3.99 -6.83
CA TYR A 127 -15.14 -3.28 -5.79
C TYR A 127 -15.82 -3.48 -4.42
N GLU A 128 -17.15 -3.39 -4.39
CA GLU A 128 -17.95 -3.71 -3.19
C GLU A 128 -17.64 -5.14 -2.70
N GLU A 129 -17.78 -6.14 -3.58
CA GLU A 129 -17.59 -7.55 -3.22
C GLU A 129 -16.14 -7.93 -2.94
N GLY A 130 -15.19 -7.31 -3.65
CA GLY A 130 -13.77 -7.65 -3.59
C GLY A 130 -12.99 -6.90 -2.52
N ILE A 131 -13.44 -5.71 -2.11
CA ILE A 131 -12.73 -4.84 -1.16
C ILE A 131 -13.63 -4.47 0.01
N LEU A 132 -14.72 -3.73 -0.21
CA LEU A 132 -15.48 -3.09 0.88
C LEU A 132 -16.18 -4.10 1.79
N LYS A 133 -16.65 -5.22 1.25
CA LYS A 133 -17.21 -6.34 2.02
C LYS A 133 -16.25 -6.89 3.08
N TRP A 134 -14.94 -6.85 2.82
CA TRP A 134 -13.91 -7.41 3.69
C TRP A 134 -13.20 -6.35 4.53
N CYS A 135 -13.07 -5.14 3.98
CA CYS A 135 -12.49 -3.99 4.64
C CYS A 135 -13.27 -2.74 4.20
N PRO A 136 -14.31 -2.34 4.94
CA PRO A 136 -15.12 -1.16 4.57
C PRO A 136 -14.35 0.15 4.65
N ASP A 137 -13.33 0.23 5.50
CA ASP A 137 -12.55 1.44 5.74
C ASP A 137 -11.17 1.09 6.30
N PHE A 138 -10.14 1.20 5.46
CA PHE A 138 -8.77 0.88 5.88
C PHE A 138 -8.23 1.87 6.92
N SER A 139 -8.77 3.09 7.02
CA SER A 139 -8.30 4.06 8.01
C SER A 139 -8.61 3.63 9.45
N LYS A 140 -9.56 2.68 9.61
CA LYS A 140 -9.98 2.09 10.89
C LYS A 140 -9.27 0.78 11.23
N VAL A 141 -8.49 0.21 10.30
CA VAL A 141 -7.66 -1.00 10.54
C VAL A 141 -6.59 -0.73 11.57
#